data_AF-A0AAV4EZZ7-F1
#
_entry.id   AF-A0AAV4EZZ7-F1
#
_cell.length_a   1.000
_cell.length_b   1.000
_cell.length_c   1.000
_cell.angle_alpha   90.00
_cell.angle_beta   90.00
_cell.angle_gamma   90.00
#
_symmetry.space_group_name_H-M   'P 1'
#
loop_
_entity.id
_entity.type
_entity.pdbx_description
1 polymer ?
#
loop_
_entity_poly.entity_id
_entity_poly.type
_entity_poly.pdbx_seq_one_letter_code
_entity_poly.pdbx_strand_id
1 'polypeptide(L)'
;MKKLEDAPAERNSERTKAQRRDFAMGLLDNAQRYNSFTNYIGEAGINVWTKRTRGRARQGDRAVRIVQERRGQNLTMTFAVIVMNGLVHHELHLVGMTAERFSQLLHFTSPQCNPGQEVSFIFDNARAHGRAADANLPAKFEIQYLPPSSPFLNICEKAFAL
;
A
#
# COMPACT_ATOMS: atom_id res chain seq x y z
N MET A 1 4.54 -30.22 0.54
CA MET A 1 4.15 -29.72 1.87
C MET A 1 3.87 -28.23 1.76
N LYS A 2 2.69 -27.75 2.17
CA LYS A 2 2.35 -26.31 2.18
C LYS A 2 2.70 -25.74 3.55
N LYS A 3 3.18 -24.50 3.58
CA LYS A 3 3.38 -23.76 4.82
C LYS A 3 1.99 -23.41 5.38
N LEU A 4 1.78 -23.58 6.68
CA LEU A 4 0.58 -23.08 7.35
C LEU A 4 0.68 -21.57 7.47
N GLU A 5 -0.40 -20.86 7.14
CA GLU A 5 -0.54 -19.41 7.30
C GLU A 5 -1.61 -19.17 8.36
N ASP A 6 -1.26 -18.43 9.41
CA ASP A 6 -2.21 -17.99 10.40
C ASP A 6 -3.06 -16.86 9.81
N ALA A 7 -4.34 -17.12 9.58
CA ALA A 7 -5.29 -16.12 9.12
C ALA A 7 -6.25 -15.76 10.26
N PRO A 8 -6.39 -14.47 10.62
CA PRO A 8 -7.37 -14.05 11.61
C PRO A 8 -8.77 -14.50 11.20
N ALA A 9 -9.55 -15.07 12.11
CA ALA A 9 -10.92 -15.54 11.81
C ALA A 9 -11.81 -14.41 11.23
N GLU A 10 -11.62 -13.17 11.70
CA GLU A 10 -12.34 -12.00 11.20
C GLU A 10 -12.08 -11.70 9.72
N ARG A 11 -10.90 -12.07 9.18
CA ARG A 11 -10.49 -11.79 7.78
C ARG A 11 -11.55 -12.26 6.78
N ASN A 12 -12.23 -13.37 7.04
CA ASN A 12 -13.26 -13.95 6.17
C ASN A 12 -14.60 -14.14 6.89
N SER A 13 -14.88 -13.30 7.89
CA SER A 13 -16.22 -13.23 8.48
C SER A 13 -17.26 -12.83 7.42
N GLU A 14 -18.52 -13.23 7.62
CA GLU A 14 -19.62 -12.83 6.72
C GLU A 14 -19.75 -11.30 6.62
N ARG A 15 -19.47 -10.59 7.71
CA ARG A 15 -19.40 -9.13 7.73
C ARG A 15 -18.34 -8.59 6.76
N THR A 16 -17.11 -9.09 6.84
CA THR A 16 -16.01 -8.61 5.97
C THR A 16 -16.26 -8.98 4.51
N LYS A 17 -16.84 -10.15 4.24
CA LYS A 17 -17.27 -10.54 2.88
C LYS A 17 -18.34 -9.61 2.33
N ALA A 18 -19.35 -9.26 3.12
CA ALA A 18 -20.38 -8.30 2.73
C ALA A 18 -19.77 -6.93 2.40
N GLN A 19 -18.90 -6.40 3.27
CA GLN A 19 -18.19 -5.14 3.02
C GLN A 19 -17.36 -5.16 1.73
N ARG A 20 -16.69 -6.28 1.42
CA ARG A 20 -15.95 -6.45 0.16
C ARG A 20 -16.89 -6.47 -1.05
N ARG A 21 -18.03 -7.14 -0.94
CA ARG A 21 -19.04 -7.17 -2.01
C ARG A 21 -19.58 -5.77 -2.29
N ASP A 22 -19.97 -5.04 -1.26
CA ASP A 22 -20.54 -3.69 -1.40
C ASP A 22 -19.51 -2.72 -1.99
N PHE A 23 -18.26 -2.80 -1.53
CA PHE A 23 -17.15 -2.02 -2.10
C PHE A 23 -16.92 -2.35 -3.58
N ALA A 24 -16.86 -3.64 -3.93
CA ALA A 24 -16.67 -4.08 -5.32
C ALA A 24 -17.82 -3.66 -6.22
N MET A 25 -19.07 -3.74 -5.74
CA MET A 25 -20.23 -3.22 -6.46
C MET A 25 -20.10 -1.71 -6.71
N GLY A 26 -19.72 -0.93 -5.69
CA GLY A 26 -19.50 0.50 -5.84
C GLY A 26 -18.43 0.84 -6.89
N LEU A 27 -17.34 0.06 -6.95
CA LEU A 27 -16.31 0.19 -7.98
C LEU A 27 -16.87 -0.05 -9.39
N LEU A 28 -17.70 -1.08 -9.56
CA LEU A 28 -18.29 -1.42 -10.86
C LEU A 28 -19.32 -0.38 -11.30
N ASP A 29 -20.19 0.05 -10.39
CA ASP A 29 -21.26 1.02 -10.68
C ASP A 29 -20.71 2.40 -11.06
N ASN A 30 -19.49 2.73 -10.62
CA ASN A 30 -18.83 4.01 -10.91
C ASN A 30 -17.44 3.82 -11.56
N ALA A 31 -17.30 2.81 -12.42
CA ALA A 31 -16.02 2.39 -12.97
C ALA A 31 -15.22 3.55 -13.63
N GLN A 32 -15.90 4.47 -14.33
CA GLN A 32 -15.23 5.62 -14.95
C GLN A 32 -14.51 6.51 -13.93
N ARG A 33 -15.17 6.78 -12.80
CA ARG A 33 -14.62 7.58 -11.70
C ARG A 33 -13.40 6.89 -11.10
N TYR A 34 -13.56 5.64 -10.69
CA TYR A 34 -12.51 4.89 -10.01
C TYR A 34 -11.31 4.60 -10.92
N ASN A 35 -11.53 4.36 -12.21
CA ASN A 35 -10.43 4.04 -13.12
C ASN A 35 -9.62 5.27 -13.54
N SER A 36 -10.28 6.43 -13.70
CA SER A 36 -9.65 7.61 -14.34
C SER A 36 -9.30 8.73 -13.37
N PHE A 37 -10.00 8.83 -12.23
CA PHE A 37 -9.91 10.00 -11.36
C PHE A 37 -9.56 9.67 -9.90
N THR A 38 -9.59 8.40 -9.51
CA THR A 38 -9.29 7.97 -8.14
C THR A 38 -7.84 7.53 -7.96
N ASN A 39 -7.17 8.14 -6.99
CA ASN A 39 -5.82 7.80 -6.57
C ASN A 39 -5.86 6.66 -5.55
N TYR A 40 -5.41 5.49 -5.95
CA TYR A 40 -5.17 4.38 -5.05
C TYR A 40 -3.82 4.56 -4.38
N ILE A 41 -3.77 4.54 -3.05
CA ILE A 41 -2.56 4.70 -2.28
C ILE A 41 -2.25 3.39 -1.54
N GLY A 42 -1.00 2.97 -1.58
CA GLY A 42 -0.51 1.80 -0.85
C GLY A 42 0.89 2.04 -0.29
N GLU A 43 1.25 1.25 0.72
CA GLU A 43 2.59 1.22 1.31
C GLU A 43 3.18 -0.19 1.24
N ALA A 44 4.45 -0.32 0.89
CA ALA A 44 5.21 -1.56 0.98
C ALA A 44 6.56 -1.33 1.68
N GLY A 45 6.91 -2.23 2.59
CA GLY A 45 8.23 -2.24 3.22
C GLY A 45 9.22 -3.08 2.43
N ILE A 46 10.33 -2.47 2.02
CA ILE A 46 11.48 -3.16 1.42
C ILE A 46 12.59 -3.26 2.47
N ASN A 47 12.99 -4.49 2.78
CA ASN A 47 14.19 -4.71 3.57
C ASN A 47 15.42 -4.52 2.68
N VAL A 48 16.15 -3.41 2.86
CA VAL A 48 17.34 -3.10 2.06
C VAL A 48 18.47 -4.11 2.33
N TRP A 49 18.44 -4.78 3.48
CA TRP A 49 19.33 -5.89 3.84
C TRP A 49 18.85 -7.23 3.25
N THR A 50 18.64 -7.26 1.93
CA THR A 50 18.37 -8.53 1.26
C THR A 50 19.60 -9.44 1.33
N LYS A 51 19.39 -10.72 1.63
CA LYS A 51 20.46 -11.71 1.71
C LYS A 51 20.24 -12.86 0.75
N ARG A 52 21.29 -13.28 0.07
CA ARG A 52 21.31 -14.61 -0.58
C ARG A 52 21.20 -15.68 0.50
N THR A 53 20.19 -16.52 0.39
CA THR A 53 19.94 -17.65 1.30
C THR A 53 20.68 -18.92 0.88
N ARG A 54 21.31 -18.91 -0.29
CA ARG A 54 22.02 -20.05 -0.88
C ARG A 54 23.37 -19.60 -1.47
N GLY A 55 24.40 -20.43 -1.32
CA GLY A 55 25.75 -20.22 -1.85
C GLY A 55 26.37 -21.55 -2.27
N ARG A 56 27.57 -21.51 -2.85
CA ARG A 56 28.34 -22.70 -3.23
C ARG A 56 29.66 -22.71 -2.47
N ALA A 57 30.09 -23.90 -2.07
CA ALA A 57 31.43 -24.18 -1.53
C ALA A 57 31.94 -25.48 -2.15
N ARG A 58 33.24 -25.75 -2.03
CA ARG A 58 33.81 -27.03 -2.49
C ARG A 58 33.26 -28.17 -1.63
N GLN A 59 33.34 -29.39 -2.14
CA GLN A 59 32.96 -30.57 -1.38
C GLN A 59 33.82 -30.68 -0.11
N GLY A 60 33.17 -30.83 1.05
CA GLY A 60 33.84 -30.82 2.36
C GLY A 60 33.82 -29.45 3.06
N ASP A 61 33.56 -28.36 2.32
CA ASP A 61 33.55 -27.00 2.88
C ASP A 61 32.12 -26.50 3.17
N ARG A 62 32.00 -25.67 4.21
CA ARG A 62 30.76 -24.95 4.50
C ARG A 62 30.69 -23.68 3.67
N ALA A 63 29.58 -23.46 2.97
CA ALA A 63 29.28 -22.16 2.37
C ALA A 63 28.95 -21.14 3.47
N VAL A 64 29.91 -20.29 3.81
CA VAL A 64 29.79 -19.27 4.85
C VAL A 64 29.79 -17.88 4.22
N ARG A 65 28.90 -17.01 4.70
CA ARG A 65 28.89 -15.59 4.38
C ARG A 65 29.21 -14.79 5.63
N ILE A 66 30.27 -13.99 5.56
CA ILE A 66 30.62 -13.03 6.61
C ILE A 66 29.70 -11.81 6.45
N VAL A 67 29.05 -11.41 7.54
CA VAL A 67 28.17 -10.23 7.58
C VAL A 67 28.56 -9.33 8.75
N GLN A 68 28.35 -8.02 8.60
CA GLN A 68 28.47 -7.07 9.70
C GLN A 68 27.27 -7.21 10.65
N GLU A 69 27.46 -6.92 11.95
CA GLU A 69 26.45 -7.13 13.01
C GLU A 69 25.21 -6.22 12.93
N ARG A 70 25.19 -5.25 12.02
CA ARG A 70 24.08 -4.29 11.89
C ARG A 70 22.96 -4.87 11.02
N ARG A 71 21.72 -4.86 11.53
CA ARG A 71 20.53 -5.03 10.70
C ARG A 71 20.41 -3.81 9.79
N GLY A 72 20.28 -4.00 8.49
CA GLY A 72 20.05 -2.87 7.58
C GLY A 72 18.66 -2.27 7.79
N GLN A 73 18.50 -1.02 7.34
CA GLN A 73 17.28 -0.26 7.49
C GLN A 73 16.17 -0.83 6.60
N ASN A 74 14.92 -0.70 7.04
CA ASN A 74 13.76 -0.92 6.20
C ASN A 74 13.43 0.38 5.48
N LEU A 75 13.16 0.27 4.18
CA LEU A 75 12.66 1.36 3.36
C LEU A 75 11.15 1.19 3.23
N THR A 76 10.40 2.17 3.68
CA THR A 76 8.98 2.32 3.37
C THR A 76 8.85 2.96 2.00
N MET A 77 8.14 2.30 1.11
CA MET A 77 7.79 2.80 -0.22
C MET A 77 6.29 3.04 -0.28
N THR A 78 5.90 4.21 -0.75
CA THR A 78 4.48 4.58 -0.87
C THR A 78 4.20 4.97 -2.30
N PHE A 79 3.14 4.39 -2.88
CA PHE A 79 2.71 4.66 -4.25
C PHE A 79 1.31 5.26 -4.26
N ALA A 80 1.10 6.20 -5.17
CA ALA A 80 -0.20 6.62 -5.63
C ALA A 80 -0.37 6.19 -7.10
N VAL A 81 -1.44 5.46 -7.40
CA VAL A 81 -1.71 4.87 -8.71
C VAL A 81 -3.12 5.23 -9.14
N ILE A 82 -3.27 5.67 -10.38
CA ILE A 82 -4.57 5.77 -11.06
C ILE A 82 -4.62 4.64 -12.08
N VAL A 83 -5.72 3.88 -12.15
CA VAL A 83 -5.81 2.67 -12.99
C VAL A 83 -5.46 2.96 -14.45
N MET A 84 -5.97 4.06 -15.01
CA MET A 84 -5.74 4.43 -16.40
C MET A 84 -4.40 5.15 -16.64
N ASN A 85 -3.77 5.73 -15.61
CA ASN A 85 -2.56 6.54 -15.76
C ASN A 85 -1.31 5.83 -15.23
N GLY A 86 -1.46 4.75 -14.47
CA GLY A 86 -0.36 4.06 -13.79
C GLY A 86 0.10 4.79 -12.52
N LEU A 87 1.39 4.67 -12.21
CA LEU A 87 2.03 5.31 -11.06
C LEU A 87 2.10 6.83 -11.29
N VAL A 88 1.40 7.60 -10.46
CA VAL A 88 1.31 9.06 -10.58
C VAL A 88 2.13 9.81 -9.54
N HIS A 89 2.37 9.21 -8.37
CA HIS A 89 3.28 9.75 -7.35
C HIS A 89 3.92 8.62 -6.54
N HIS A 90 5.13 8.85 -6.03
CA HIS A 90 5.79 7.91 -5.12
C HIS A 90 6.68 8.63 -4.12
N GLU A 91 6.83 8.02 -2.93
CA GLU A 91 7.76 8.47 -1.90
C GLU A 91 8.51 7.29 -1.28
N LEU A 92 9.75 7.56 -0.86
CA LEU A 92 10.63 6.59 -0.21
C LEU A 92 11.13 7.16 1.12
N HIS A 93 10.91 6.42 2.20
CA HIS A 93 11.28 6.82 3.56
C HIS A 93 12.07 5.70 4.25
N LEU A 94 13.18 6.02 4.93
CA LEU A 94 13.94 5.04 5.74
C LEU A 94 13.33 4.80 7.13
N VAL A 95 12.09 5.25 7.32
CA VAL A 95 11.30 5.20 8.56
C VAL A 95 9.87 4.84 8.21
N GLY A 96 9.11 4.35 9.19
CA GLY A 96 7.69 4.03 8.98
C GLY A 96 6.83 5.26 8.72
N MET A 97 5.67 5.03 8.10
CA MET A 97 4.69 6.07 7.81
C MET A 97 4.08 6.67 9.08
N THR A 98 3.98 7.99 9.14
CA THR A 98 3.28 8.74 10.20
C THR A 98 2.07 9.46 9.62
N ALA A 99 1.16 9.92 10.48
CA ALA A 99 -0.02 10.65 10.03
C ALA A 99 0.36 11.96 9.32
N GLU A 100 1.40 12.64 9.79
CA GLU A 100 1.89 13.89 9.20
C GLU A 100 2.47 13.66 7.79
N ARG A 101 3.30 12.62 7.63
CA ARG A 101 3.86 12.24 6.33
C ARG A 101 2.76 11.82 5.35
N PHE A 102 1.80 11.03 5.83
CA PHE A 102 0.69 10.60 5.00
C PHE A 102 -0.19 11.78 4.55
N SER A 103 -0.46 12.74 5.43
CA SER A 103 -1.16 13.97 5.06
C SER A 103 -0.40 14.76 4.00
N GLN A 104 0.92 14.93 4.16
CA GLN A 104 1.77 15.58 3.15
C GLN A 104 1.72 14.87 1.80
N LEU A 105 1.81 13.54 1.79
CA LEU A 105 1.67 12.73 0.58
C LEU A 105 0.34 13.01 -0.14
N LEU A 106 -0.79 13.04 0.58
CA LEU A 106 -2.11 13.36 -0.01
C LEU A 106 -2.12 14.76 -0.63
N HIS A 107 -1.52 15.73 0.06
CA HIS A 107 -1.38 17.10 -0.45
C HIS A 107 -0.53 17.20 -1.72
N PHE A 108 0.57 16.45 -1.83
CA PHE A 108 1.42 16.47 -3.03
C PHE A 108 0.83 15.67 -4.19
N THR A 109 0.08 14.60 -3.90
CA THR A 109 -0.58 13.77 -4.93
C THR A 109 -1.71 14.54 -5.61
N SER A 110 -2.48 15.35 -4.86
CA SER A 110 -3.64 16.09 -5.39
C SER A 110 -3.36 17.03 -6.59
N PRO A 111 -2.41 17.97 -6.53
CA PRO A 111 -2.18 18.94 -7.61
C PRO A 111 -1.51 18.34 -8.84
N GLN A 112 -0.81 17.21 -8.70
CA GLN A 112 -0.12 16.55 -9.81
C GLN A 112 -1.07 15.76 -10.71
N CYS A 113 -2.23 15.32 -10.19
CA CYS A 113 -3.09 14.36 -10.87
C CYS A 113 -4.31 15.01 -11.53
N ASN A 114 -5.00 15.95 -10.86
CA ASN A 114 -6.23 16.57 -11.37
C ASN A 114 -6.36 18.06 -10.95
N PRO A 115 -5.73 19.00 -11.68
CA PRO A 115 -5.83 20.43 -11.37
C PRO A 115 -7.27 20.93 -11.48
N GLY A 116 -7.82 21.47 -10.38
CA GLY A 116 -9.14 22.12 -10.38
C GLY A 116 -10.36 21.21 -10.27
N GLN A 117 -10.17 19.90 -10.07
CA GLN A 117 -11.26 18.94 -9.85
C GLN A 117 -11.28 18.42 -8.41
N GLU A 118 -12.40 17.80 -8.01
CA GLU A 118 -12.46 16.98 -6.80
C GLU A 118 -11.44 15.83 -6.89
N VAL A 119 -10.74 15.56 -5.80
CA VAL A 119 -9.71 14.52 -5.77
C VAL A 119 -10.18 13.38 -4.88
N SER A 120 -10.34 12.20 -5.46
CA SER A 120 -10.69 10.99 -4.72
C SER A 120 -9.45 10.14 -4.40
N PHE A 121 -9.45 9.58 -3.20
CA PHE A 121 -8.41 8.69 -2.71
C PHE A 121 -8.99 7.39 -2.16
N ILE A 122 -8.31 6.27 -2.44
CA ILE A 122 -8.57 4.96 -1.83
C ILE A 122 -7.31 4.47 -1.15
N PHE A 123 -7.40 4.07 0.11
CA PHE A 123 -6.32 3.43 0.86
C PHE A 123 -6.85 2.58 2.02
N ASP A 124 -5.97 1.83 2.68
CA ASP A 124 -6.36 1.03 3.84
C ASP A 124 -6.69 1.90 5.06
N ASN A 125 -7.31 1.30 6.07
CA ASN A 125 -7.70 1.99 7.30
C ASN A 125 -6.62 1.92 8.39
N ALA A 126 -5.33 1.90 8.03
CA ALA A 126 -4.26 1.93 9.02
C ALA A 126 -4.40 3.16 9.95
N ARG A 127 -3.98 3.01 11.21
CA ARG A 127 -4.19 4.04 12.24
C ARG A 127 -3.58 5.40 11.86
N ALA A 128 -2.44 5.40 11.17
CA ALA A 128 -1.80 6.62 10.68
C ALA A 128 -2.67 7.33 9.62
N HIS A 129 -3.32 6.57 8.74
CA HIS A 129 -4.18 7.10 7.68
C HIS A 129 -5.47 7.70 8.26
N GLY A 130 -6.09 7.02 9.21
CA GLY A 130 -7.26 7.56 9.92
C GLY A 130 -6.96 8.89 10.59
N ARG A 131 -5.84 8.99 11.32
CA ARG A 131 -5.39 10.24 11.94
C ARG A 131 -5.08 11.34 10.94
N ALA A 132 -4.51 10.98 9.79
CA ALA A 132 -4.22 11.94 8.72
C ALA A 132 -5.51 12.48 8.09
N ALA A 133 -6.52 11.63 7.93
CA ALA A 133 -7.84 12.05 7.44
C ALA A 133 -8.55 12.99 8.42
N ASP A 134 -8.40 12.75 9.72
CA ASP A 134 -8.96 13.61 10.78
C ASP A 134 -8.23 14.96 10.92
N ALA A 135 -7.05 15.14 10.31
CA ALA A 135 -6.20 16.31 10.45
C ALA A 135 -6.61 17.51 9.56
N ASN A 136 -7.90 17.69 9.27
CA ASN A 136 -8.46 18.74 8.42
C ASN A 136 -7.90 18.74 6.98
N LEU A 137 -8.00 17.60 6.29
CA LEU A 137 -7.73 17.58 4.85
C LEU A 137 -8.68 18.56 4.10
N PRO A 138 -8.25 19.10 2.95
CA PRO A 138 -9.09 19.98 2.14
C PRO A 138 -10.46 19.37 1.86
N ALA A 139 -11.54 20.13 2.00
CA ALA A 139 -12.91 19.65 1.78
C ALA A 139 -13.17 19.04 0.38
N LYS A 140 -12.32 19.37 -0.60
CA LYS A 140 -12.33 18.80 -1.95
C LYS A 140 -11.76 17.38 -2.06
N PHE A 141 -11.23 16.82 -0.97
CA PHE A 141 -10.70 15.46 -0.93
C PHE A 141 -11.80 14.50 -0.50
N GLU A 142 -12.13 13.58 -1.39
CA GLU A 142 -13.00 12.45 -1.06
C GLU A 142 -12.13 11.26 -0.68
N ILE A 143 -12.37 10.68 0.48
CA ILE A 143 -11.60 9.53 0.99
C ILE A 143 -12.54 8.35 1.14
N GLN A 144 -12.12 7.22 0.56
CA GLN A 144 -12.78 5.95 0.76
C GLN A 144 -11.78 4.92 1.27
N TYR A 145 -12.12 4.26 2.37
CA TYR A 145 -11.28 3.21 2.94
C TYR A 145 -11.53 1.86 2.28
N LEU A 146 -10.47 1.07 2.14
CA LEU A 146 -10.59 -0.33 1.74
C LEU A 146 -11.33 -1.14 2.82
N PRO A 147 -12.09 -2.17 2.41
CA PRO A 147 -12.63 -3.14 3.36
C PRO A 147 -11.49 -3.84 4.12
N PRO A 148 -11.67 -4.15 5.42
CA PRO A 148 -10.63 -4.77 6.24
C PRO A 148 -10.00 -6.00 5.60
N SER A 149 -8.67 -6.12 5.72
CA SER A 149 -7.90 -7.26 5.21
C SER A 149 -8.10 -7.53 3.71
N SER A 150 -8.25 -6.48 2.89
CA SER A 150 -8.52 -6.62 1.43
C SER A 150 -7.47 -5.95 0.55
N PRO A 151 -6.16 -6.24 0.73
CA PRO A 151 -5.11 -5.60 -0.06
C PRO A 151 -5.29 -5.84 -1.57
N PHE A 152 -5.82 -7.00 -1.96
CA PHE A 152 -6.08 -7.38 -3.35
C PHE A 152 -7.11 -6.49 -4.08
N LEU A 153 -7.87 -5.64 -3.38
CA LEU A 153 -8.75 -4.63 -3.98
C LEU A 153 -8.03 -3.30 -4.26
N ASN A 154 -6.76 -3.19 -3.85
CA ASN A 154 -5.89 -2.05 -4.12
C ASN A 154 -4.93 -2.36 -5.28
N ILE A 155 -4.96 -1.55 -6.33
CA ILE A 155 -4.08 -1.73 -7.49
C ILE A 155 -2.59 -1.56 -7.12
N CYS A 156 -2.26 -0.82 -6.06
CA CYS A 156 -0.89 -0.63 -5.61
C CYS A 156 -0.18 -1.96 -5.28
N GLU A 157 -0.91 -2.99 -4.80
CA GLU A 157 -0.34 -4.31 -4.55
C GLU A 157 0.25 -4.94 -5.81
N LYS A 158 -0.38 -4.70 -6.97
CA LYS A 158 0.17 -5.14 -8.26
C LYS A 158 1.38 -4.31 -8.66
N ALA A 159 1.35 -3.00 -8.41
CA ALA A 159 2.47 -2.10 -8.72
C ALA A 159 3.72 -2.44 -7.90
N PHE A 160 3.56 -2.86 -6.64
CA PHE A 160 4.67 -3.30 -5.79
C PHE A 160 5.31 -4.63 -6.21
N ALA A 161 4.60 -5.42 -7.02
CA ALA A 161 5.06 -6.73 -7.48
C ALA A 161 5.75 -6.70 -8.85
N LEU A 162 5.82 -5.52 -9.50
CA LEU A 162 6.54 -5.30 -10.75
C LEU A 162 8.06 -5.23 -10.52
#